data_AF-A0A8T5GTK7-F1
#
_entry.id   AF-A0A8T5GTK7-F1
#
_cell.length_a   1.000
_cell.length_b   1.000
_cell.length_c   1.000
_cell.angle_alpha   90.00
_cell.angle_beta   90.00
_cell.angle_gamma   90.00
#
_symmetry.space_group_name_H-M   'P 1'
#
loop_
_entity.id
_entity.type
_entity.pdbx_description
1 polymer ?
#
loop_
_entity_poly.entity_id
_entity_poly.type
_entity_poly.pdbx_seq_one_letter_code
_entity_poly.pdbx_strand_id
1 'polypeptide(L)'
;MERGWGNETLFVNIESGWTRPNQAQLQPNLSRMPDDTMVHIARGVDDMTVDACYSVHHQQVYSGLPDEHVLYIELQSDLYGFPRLVGSHYLPTDSVHDRLADYGVYRRIAAQADWVFARTQGDTNTESFAYDHLTDGELLRSMGEWSDGTPVLPLLVYEDALNTEPKFAYCETFEGVL
;
A
#
# COMPACT_ATOMS: atom_id res chain seq x y z
N MET A 1 -12.48 -3.33 16.56
CA MET A 1 -12.09 -2.38 17.64
C MET A 1 -13.02 -2.43 18.86
N GLU A 2 -13.62 -3.57 19.16
CA GLU A 2 -14.51 -3.70 20.33
C GLU A 2 -13.76 -3.64 21.67
N ARG A 3 -12.44 -3.83 21.65
CA ARG A 3 -11.55 -3.72 22.81
C ARG A 3 -10.98 -2.31 23.02
N GLY A 4 -11.42 -1.32 22.26
CA GLY A 4 -10.95 0.08 22.36
C GLY A 4 -9.58 0.36 21.75
N TRP A 5 -8.93 -0.62 21.11
CA TRP A 5 -7.66 -0.41 20.41
C TRP A 5 -7.86 0.30 19.08
N GLY A 6 -6.91 1.18 18.72
CA GLY A 6 -6.93 1.91 17.46
C GLY A 6 -8.06 2.94 17.35
N ASN A 7 -8.53 3.47 18.48
CA ASN A 7 -9.64 4.45 18.53
C ASN A 7 -9.22 5.87 18.16
N GLU A 8 -7.93 6.19 18.25
CA GLU A 8 -7.37 7.51 17.92
C GLU A 8 -6.56 7.47 16.62
N THR A 9 -5.75 6.42 16.44
CA THR A 9 -4.88 6.29 15.27
C THR A 9 -4.83 4.83 14.85
N LEU A 10 -5.09 4.59 13.57
CA LEU A 10 -5.06 3.28 12.96
C LEU A 10 -4.35 3.39 11.61
N PHE A 11 -3.44 2.46 11.35
CA PHE A 11 -2.87 2.26 10.04
C PHE A 11 -3.19 0.82 9.59
N VAL A 12 -3.70 0.66 8.38
CA VAL A 12 -3.94 -0.65 7.76
C VAL A 12 -2.96 -0.82 6.62
N ASN A 13 -2.08 -1.82 6.71
CA ASN A 13 -1.16 -2.16 5.61
C ASN A 13 -1.47 -3.56 5.10
N ILE A 14 -1.79 -3.68 3.82
CA ILE A 14 -2.06 -4.93 3.13
C ILE A 14 -0.99 -5.10 2.05
N GLU A 15 -0.06 -6.03 2.26
CA GLU A 15 0.97 -6.37 1.28
C GLU A 15 0.57 -7.62 0.51
N SER A 16 0.62 -7.57 -0.82
CA SER A 16 0.27 -8.66 -1.74
C SER A 16 -1.09 -9.29 -1.40
N GLY A 17 -2.12 -8.44 -1.26
CA GLY A 17 -3.45 -8.81 -0.76
C GLY A 17 -4.10 -9.96 -1.53
N TRP A 18 -4.55 -10.99 -0.80
CA TRP A 18 -5.22 -12.19 -1.32
C TRP A 18 -6.75 -12.04 -1.33
N THR A 19 -7.48 -13.15 -1.49
CA THR A 19 -8.94 -13.18 -1.55
C THR A 19 -9.64 -12.55 -0.35
N ARG A 20 -10.80 -11.95 -0.62
CA ARG A 20 -11.77 -11.47 0.38
C ARG A 20 -13.11 -12.18 0.20
N PRO A 21 -13.88 -12.37 1.27
CA PRO A 21 -15.30 -12.70 1.14
C PRO A 21 -16.00 -11.60 0.33
N ASN A 22 -16.83 -11.97 -0.65
CA ASN A 22 -17.69 -11.03 -1.39
C ASN A 22 -19.15 -11.04 -0.88
N GLN A 23 -19.48 -11.91 0.07
CA GLN A 23 -20.80 -11.97 0.66
C GLN A 23 -21.02 -10.79 1.61
N ALA A 24 -22.17 -10.12 1.49
CA ALA A 24 -22.49 -8.91 2.27
C ALA A 24 -22.41 -9.13 3.78
N GLN A 25 -22.86 -10.29 4.27
CA GLN A 25 -22.86 -10.65 5.69
C GLN A 25 -21.47 -10.95 6.26
N LEU A 26 -20.44 -11.10 5.41
CA LEU A 26 -19.06 -11.35 5.82
C LEU A 26 -18.17 -10.11 5.67
N GLN A 27 -18.72 -8.97 5.23
CA GLN A 27 -17.97 -7.72 5.16
C GLN A 27 -17.64 -7.22 6.57
N PRO A 28 -16.43 -6.69 6.79
CA PRO A 28 -16.05 -6.17 8.10
C PRO A 28 -16.89 -4.94 8.46
N ASN A 29 -17.29 -4.84 9.72
CA ASN A 29 -17.89 -3.60 10.23
C ASN A 29 -16.78 -2.59 10.54
N LEU A 30 -16.67 -1.56 9.70
CA LEU A 30 -15.68 -0.49 9.83
C LEU A 30 -16.22 0.76 10.53
N SER A 31 -17.44 0.75 11.06
CA SER A 31 -18.12 1.94 11.62
C SER A 31 -17.43 2.57 12.84
N ARG A 32 -16.37 1.96 13.35
CA ARG A 32 -15.61 2.47 14.49
C ARG A 32 -14.23 3.00 14.08
N MET A 33 -13.88 2.91 12.80
CA MET A 33 -12.62 3.40 12.21
C MET A 33 -12.45 4.88 12.51
N PRO A 34 -11.32 5.32 13.08
CA PRO A 34 -11.02 6.75 13.18
C PRO A 34 -11.00 7.39 11.79
N ASP A 35 -11.49 8.62 11.67
CA ASP A 35 -11.48 9.39 10.41
C ASP A 35 -10.06 9.56 9.86
N ASP A 36 -9.08 9.67 10.77
CA ASP A 36 -7.66 9.79 10.46
C ASP A 36 -7.00 8.48 10.00
N THR A 37 -7.74 7.38 9.88
CA THR A 37 -7.15 6.10 9.47
C THR A 37 -6.51 6.22 8.09
N MET A 38 -5.31 5.68 7.96
CA MET A 38 -4.62 5.52 6.67
C MET A 38 -4.55 4.04 6.28
N VAL A 39 -4.65 3.79 4.99
CA VAL A 39 -4.72 2.46 4.39
C VAL A 39 -3.78 2.39 3.20
N HIS A 40 -2.78 1.52 3.27
CA HIS A 40 -1.95 1.15 2.13
C HIS A 40 -2.26 -0.27 1.71
N ILE A 41 -2.46 -0.45 0.41
CA ILE A 41 -2.61 -1.76 -0.22
C ILE A 41 -1.56 -1.84 -1.30
N ALA A 42 -0.53 -2.65 -1.08
CA ALA A 42 0.63 -2.70 -1.95
C ALA A 42 0.75 -4.07 -2.63
N ARG A 43 1.20 -4.06 -3.89
CA ARG A 43 1.42 -5.29 -4.68
C ARG A 43 2.60 -5.08 -5.63
N GLY A 44 3.42 -6.12 -5.80
CA GLY A 44 4.38 -6.16 -6.89
C GLY A 44 3.71 -6.35 -8.26
N VAL A 45 4.15 -5.61 -9.28
CA VAL A 45 3.52 -5.71 -10.62
C VAL A 45 3.67 -7.10 -11.26
N ASP A 46 4.79 -7.77 -11.00
CA ASP A 46 5.12 -9.12 -11.47
C ASP A 46 4.71 -10.21 -10.46
N ASP A 47 3.76 -9.92 -9.57
CA ASP A 47 3.11 -10.96 -8.78
C ASP A 47 2.33 -11.89 -9.71
N MET A 48 2.82 -13.13 -9.81
CA MET A 48 2.23 -14.22 -10.60
C MET A 48 1.34 -15.15 -9.77
N THR A 49 1.23 -14.90 -8.47
CA THR A 49 0.49 -15.74 -7.51
C THR A 49 -0.94 -15.22 -7.37
N VAL A 50 -1.12 -13.90 -7.28
CA VAL A 50 -2.39 -13.24 -6.97
C VAL A 50 -2.76 -12.23 -8.04
N ASP A 51 -4.00 -12.25 -8.52
CA ASP A 51 -4.50 -11.22 -9.44
C ASP A 51 -4.62 -9.85 -8.74
N ALA A 52 -4.27 -8.76 -9.44
CA ALA A 52 -4.36 -7.40 -8.93
C ALA A 52 -5.79 -7.01 -8.50
N CYS A 53 -6.81 -7.64 -9.09
CA CYS A 53 -8.20 -7.37 -8.72
C CYS A 53 -8.48 -7.59 -7.24
N TYR A 54 -7.80 -8.52 -6.56
CA TYR A 54 -7.98 -8.68 -5.12
C TYR A 54 -7.57 -7.42 -4.37
N SER A 55 -6.39 -6.86 -4.63
CA SER A 55 -5.92 -5.62 -4.03
C SER A 55 -6.80 -4.42 -4.36
N VAL A 56 -7.20 -4.28 -5.62
CA VAL A 56 -8.11 -3.20 -6.06
C VAL A 56 -9.46 -3.28 -5.33
N HIS A 57 -10.00 -4.49 -5.17
CA HIS A 57 -11.22 -4.71 -4.40
C HIS A 57 -11.06 -4.47 -2.90
N HIS A 58 -9.88 -4.70 -2.32
CA HIS A 58 -9.59 -4.31 -0.93
C HIS A 58 -9.64 -2.80 -0.76
N GLN A 59 -9.20 -2.02 -1.76
CA GLN A 59 -9.25 -0.56 -1.70
C GLN A 59 -10.69 -0.06 -1.49
N GLN A 60 -11.63 -0.64 -2.23
CA GLN A 60 -13.05 -0.29 -2.17
C GLN A 60 -13.70 -0.60 -0.81
N VAL A 61 -13.09 -1.45 0.03
CA VAL A 61 -13.58 -1.69 1.40
C VAL A 61 -13.46 -0.42 2.26
N TYR A 62 -12.51 0.45 1.94
CA TYR A 62 -12.15 1.63 2.73
C TYR A 62 -12.64 2.94 2.10
N SER A 63 -13.53 2.90 1.11
CA SER A 63 -14.03 4.08 0.37
C SER A 63 -14.82 5.09 1.21
N GLY A 64 -14.98 4.85 2.51
CA GLY A 64 -15.57 5.80 3.45
C GLY A 64 -14.57 6.76 4.09
N LEU A 65 -13.26 6.53 3.89
CA LEU A 65 -12.18 7.41 4.31
C LEU A 65 -11.87 8.47 3.23
N PRO A 66 -11.11 9.53 3.55
CA PRO A 66 -10.58 10.45 2.54
C PRO A 66 -9.76 9.71 1.47
N ASP A 67 -9.86 10.16 0.22
CA ASP A 67 -9.19 9.51 -0.92
C ASP A 67 -7.66 9.47 -0.72
N GLU A 68 -7.07 10.55 -0.19
CA GLU A 68 -5.63 10.63 0.10
C GLU A 68 -5.15 9.60 1.17
N HIS A 69 -6.07 9.03 1.95
CA HIS A 69 -5.77 8.05 2.99
C HIS A 69 -5.84 6.61 2.49
N VAL A 70 -6.37 6.35 1.29
CA VAL A 70 -6.60 4.98 0.80
C VAL A 70 -5.84 4.74 -0.50
N LEU A 71 -4.60 4.28 -0.36
CA LEU A 71 -3.69 4.14 -1.48
C LEU A 71 -3.54 2.69 -1.91
N TYR A 72 -3.82 2.43 -3.19
CA TYR A 72 -3.32 1.25 -3.89
C TYR A 72 -1.97 1.56 -4.52
N ILE A 73 -0.96 0.77 -4.20
CA ILE A 73 0.46 1.01 -4.52
C ILE A 73 1.01 -0.17 -5.32
N GLU A 74 1.54 0.11 -6.50
CA GLU A 74 2.27 -0.88 -7.29
C GLU A 74 3.77 -0.69 -7.14
N LEU A 75 4.44 -1.74 -6.67
CA LEU A 75 5.88 -1.87 -6.69
C LEU A 75 6.31 -2.33 -8.08
N GLN A 76 6.86 -1.39 -8.86
CA GLN A 76 7.33 -1.67 -10.22
C GLN A 76 8.58 -2.56 -10.20
N SER A 77 8.69 -3.44 -11.18
CA SER A 77 9.95 -4.14 -11.46
C SER A 77 10.85 -3.26 -12.32
N ASP A 78 12.07 -3.04 -11.88
CA ASP A 78 13.09 -2.34 -12.65
C ASP A 78 14.20 -3.31 -13.07
N LEU A 79 14.21 -3.61 -14.38
CA LEU A 79 15.12 -4.57 -15.00
C LEU A 79 16.34 -3.89 -15.65
N TYR A 80 16.51 -2.58 -15.47
CA TYR A 80 17.61 -1.80 -16.04
C TYR A 80 18.97 -2.25 -15.50
N GLY A 81 19.11 -2.33 -14.18
CA GLY A 81 20.37 -2.62 -13.50
C GLY A 81 20.56 -4.07 -13.05
N PHE A 82 21.66 -4.30 -12.32
CA PHE A 82 21.96 -5.57 -11.65
C PHE A 82 22.34 -5.36 -10.17
N PRO A 83 21.77 -6.16 -9.23
CA PRO A 83 20.73 -7.16 -9.45
C PRO A 83 19.41 -6.50 -9.90
N ARG A 84 18.61 -7.24 -10.68
CA ARG A 84 17.30 -6.76 -11.13
C ARG A 84 16.37 -6.61 -9.92
N LEU A 85 15.56 -5.57 -9.93
CA LEU A 85 14.54 -5.32 -8.92
C LEU A 85 13.22 -5.89 -9.43
N VAL A 86 12.67 -6.90 -8.76
CA VAL A 86 11.47 -7.61 -9.24
C VAL A 86 10.35 -7.48 -8.23
N GLY A 87 9.30 -6.76 -8.64
CA GLY A 87 8.02 -6.58 -7.98
C GLY A 87 7.24 -7.88 -7.83
N SER A 88 7.71 -8.82 -7.01
CA SER A 88 7.08 -10.13 -6.82
C SER A 88 6.18 -10.21 -5.58
N HIS A 89 5.35 -11.25 -5.52
CA HIS A 89 4.50 -11.56 -4.36
C HIS A 89 5.26 -11.59 -3.03
N TYR A 90 6.48 -12.13 -3.05
CA TYR A 90 7.25 -12.50 -1.86
C TYR A 90 8.14 -11.38 -1.32
N LEU A 91 8.15 -10.20 -1.97
CA LEU A 91 8.95 -9.06 -1.53
C LEU A 91 8.82 -8.73 -0.04
N PRO A 92 7.62 -8.74 0.59
CA PRO A 92 7.49 -8.43 2.01
C PRO A 92 8.14 -9.49 2.93
N THR A 93 8.35 -10.70 2.41
CA THR A 93 8.87 -11.87 3.13
C THR A 93 10.30 -12.24 2.74
N ASP A 94 10.93 -11.47 1.84
CA ASP A 94 12.27 -11.79 1.37
C ASP A 94 13.30 -11.56 2.48
N SER A 95 13.94 -12.65 2.93
CA SER A 95 15.00 -12.61 3.95
C SER A 95 16.27 -11.89 3.49
N VAL A 96 16.46 -11.68 2.19
CA VAL A 96 17.69 -11.13 1.62
C VAL A 96 17.70 -9.60 1.67
N HIS A 97 16.58 -8.94 2.00
CA HIS A 97 16.45 -7.46 2.02
C HIS A 97 17.03 -6.85 0.74
N ASP A 98 16.40 -7.10 -0.41
CA ASP A 98 16.80 -6.41 -1.64
C ASP A 98 16.43 -4.93 -1.59
N ARG A 99 17.00 -4.15 -2.51
CA ARG A 99 16.78 -2.70 -2.57
C ARG A 99 15.32 -2.34 -2.90
N LEU A 100 14.58 -3.21 -3.57
CA LEU A 100 13.18 -2.98 -3.88
C LEU A 100 12.33 -3.11 -2.61
N ALA A 101 12.59 -4.10 -1.77
CA ALA A 101 11.94 -4.28 -0.47
C ALA A 101 12.28 -3.13 0.50
N ASP A 102 13.54 -2.69 0.55
CA ASP A 102 13.97 -1.56 1.39
C ASP A 102 13.15 -0.29 1.12
N TYR A 103 13.02 0.09 -0.15
CA TYR A 103 12.37 1.35 -0.55
C TYR A 103 10.86 1.21 -0.74
N GLY A 104 10.39 0.08 -1.28
CA GLY A 104 8.99 -0.16 -1.62
C GLY A 104 8.14 -0.72 -0.48
N VAL A 105 8.76 -1.37 0.52
CA VAL A 105 8.05 -2.00 1.66
C VAL A 105 8.52 -1.40 2.98
N TYR A 106 9.80 -1.59 3.34
CA TYR A 106 10.28 -1.30 4.69
C TYR A 106 10.31 0.20 5.02
N ARG A 107 10.64 1.06 4.05
CA ARG A 107 10.55 2.51 4.22
C ARG A 107 9.13 2.96 4.58
N ARG A 108 8.11 2.41 3.92
CA ARG A 108 6.71 2.71 4.23
C ARG A 108 6.35 2.23 5.64
N ILE A 109 6.74 1.01 6.01
CA ILE A 109 6.49 0.48 7.36
C ILE A 109 7.16 1.34 8.44
N ALA A 110 8.37 1.83 8.20
CA ALA A 110 9.05 2.75 9.10
C ALA A 110 8.25 4.06 9.27
N ALA A 111 7.84 4.67 8.15
CA ALA A 111 7.01 5.88 8.19
C ALA A 111 5.65 5.64 8.88
N GLN A 112 5.03 4.47 8.70
CA GLN A 112 3.80 4.09 9.40
C GLN A 112 4.00 4.08 10.92
N ALA A 113 5.09 3.47 11.37
CA ALA A 113 5.42 3.40 12.79
C ALA A 113 5.69 4.79 13.38
N ASP A 114 6.47 5.61 12.67
CA ASP A 114 6.79 6.99 13.07
C ASP A 114 5.51 7.84 13.15
N TRP A 115 4.63 7.75 12.16
CA TRP A 115 3.37 8.50 12.14
C TRP A 115 2.45 8.10 13.30
N VAL A 116 2.23 6.80 13.53
CA VAL A 116 1.39 6.33 14.65
C VAL A 116 2.00 6.77 15.98
N PHE A 117 3.31 6.58 16.17
CA PHE A 117 3.95 6.89 17.44
C PHE A 117 4.00 8.40 17.72
N ALA A 118 4.41 9.20 16.74
CA ALA A 118 4.51 10.65 16.87
C ALA A 118 3.17 11.29 17.25
N ARG A 119 2.08 10.82 16.63
CA ARG A 119 0.72 11.27 16.94
C ARG A 119 0.33 10.99 18.40
N THR A 120 0.70 9.83 18.94
CA THR A 120 0.44 9.51 20.36
C THR A 120 1.22 10.38 21.34
N GLN A 121 2.36 10.93 20.92
CA GLN A 121 3.19 11.82 21.74
C GLN A 121 2.89 13.30 21.50
N GLY A 122 2.05 13.63 20.52
CA GLY A 122 1.86 15.01 20.06
C GLY A 122 3.11 15.61 19.40
N ASP A 123 4.01 14.78 18.85
CA ASP A 123 5.17 15.23 18.09
C ASP A 123 4.78 15.56 16.64
N THR A 124 4.31 16.80 16.44
CA THR A 124 3.80 17.25 15.14
C THR A 124 4.86 17.28 14.04
N ASN A 125 6.14 17.41 14.39
CA ASN A 125 7.21 17.50 13.39
C ASN A 125 7.47 16.13 12.77
N THR A 126 7.66 15.10 13.61
CA THR A 126 7.84 13.72 13.15
C THR A 126 6.57 13.22 12.46
N GLU A 127 5.39 13.54 13.01
CA GLU A 127 4.12 13.17 12.40
C GLU A 127 4.00 13.74 10.98
N SER A 128 4.25 15.04 10.79
CA SER A 128 4.17 15.67 9.46
C SER A 128 5.18 15.07 8.48
N PHE A 129 6.42 14.82 8.92
CA PHE A 129 7.44 14.22 8.06
C PHE A 129 7.09 12.79 7.65
N ALA A 130 6.55 12.00 8.58
CA ALA A 130 6.10 10.64 8.30
C ALA A 130 4.88 10.66 7.37
N TYR A 131 3.95 11.59 7.56
CA TYR A 131 2.77 11.76 6.72
C TYR A 131 3.12 12.01 5.24
N ASP A 132 4.16 12.80 4.95
CA ASP A 132 4.62 13.04 3.58
C ASP A 132 5.18 11.77 2.90
N HIS A 133 5.60 10.77 3.68
CA HIS A 133 6.02 9.45 3.17
C HIS A 133 4.85 8.46 3.02
N LEU A 134 3.66 8.83 3.51
CA LEU A 134 2.48 7.96 3.53
C LEU A 134 1.36 8.43 2.59
N THR A 135 1.46 9.64 2.06
CA THR A 135 0.52 10.21 1.08
C THR A 135 1.14 10.29 -0.30
N ASP A 136 0.31 10.47 -1.33
CA ASP A 136 0.80 10.54 -2.70
C ASP A 136 1.71 11.77 -2.92
N GLY A 137 2.99 11.51 -3.15
CA GLY A 137 4.02 12.54 -3.29
C GLY A 137 5.38 11.96 -3.65
N GLU A 138 6.35 12.85 -3.86
CA GLU A 138 7.71 12.47 -4.27
C GLU A 138 8.39 11.54 -3.25
N LEU A 139 8.21 11.81 -1.95
CA LEU A 139 8.83 11.02 -0.88
C LEU A 139 8.31 9.58 -0.83
N LEU A 140 7.01 9.37 -1.06
CA LEU A 140 6.42 8.03 -1.21
C LEU A 140 6.90 7.36 -2.50
N ARG A 141 6.82 8.06 -3.64
CA ARG A 141 7.04 7.48 -4.97
C ARG A 141 8.51 7.18 -5.30
N SER A 142 9.44 7.96 -4.78
CA SER A 142 10.86 7.90 -5.17
C SER A 142 11.51 6.58 -4.76
N MET A 143 12.17 5.91 -5.70
CA MET A 143 12.91 4.65 -5.48
C MET A 143 14.43 4.82 -5.57
N GLY A 144 14.90 6.07 -5.62
CA GLY A 144 16.31 6.40 -5.78
C GLY A 144 16.81 6.28 -7.22
N GLU A 145 18.12 6.11 -7.36
CA GLU A 145 18.82 6.02 -8.64
C GLU A 145 19.73 4.80 -8.67
N TRP A 146 19.91 4.25 -9.87
CA TRP A 146 20.96 3.29 -10.17
C TRP A 146 22.34 3.94 -10.04
N SER A 147 23.40 3.12 -9.97
CA SER A 147 24.76 3.63 -9.73
C SER A 147 25.29 4.57 -10.82
N ASP A 148 24.66 4.61 -11.99
CA ASP A 148 24.98 5.51 -13.09
C ASP A 148 24.13 6.79 -13.12
N GLY A 149 23.28 6.98 -12.10
CA GLY A 149 22.36 8.12 -11.99
C GLY A 149 21.03 7.95 -12.72
N THR A 150 20.78 6.80 -13.35
CA THR A 150 19.47 6.53 -13.96
C THR A 150 18.42 6.36 -12.86
N PRO A 151 17.31 7.10 -12.85
CA PRO A 151 16.26 6.92 -11.85
C PRO A 151 15.70 5.50 -11.87
N VAL A 152 15.51 4.92 -10.68
CA VAL A 152 14.77 3.66 -10.52
C VAL A 152 13.28 3.94 -10.77
N LEU A 153 12.58 3.01 -11.40
CA LEU A 153 11.14 3.15 -11.62
C LEU A 153 10.39 3.44 -10.29
N PRO A 154 9.53 4.48 -10.24
CA PRO A 154 8.88 4.89 -9.01
C PRO A 154 7.76 3.93 -8.60
N LEU A 155 7.30 4.04 -7.36
CA LEU A 155 6.01 3.46 -6.98
C LEU A 155 4.89 4.15 -7.78
N LEU A 156 3.94 3.37 -8.28
CA LEU A 156 2.70 3.91 -8.83
C LEU A 156 1.64 3.88 -7.74
N VAL A 157 0.95 5.00 -7.55
CA VAL A 157 -0.01 5.21 -6.48
C VAL A 157 -1.35 5.58 -7.10
N TYR A 158 -2.42 4.98 -6.58
CA TYR A 158 -3.79 5.12 -7.07
C TYR A 158 -4.72 5.31 -5.88
N GLU A 159 -5.55 6.36 -5.91
CA GLU A 159 -6.56 6.65 -4.87
C GLU A 159 -7.89 5.91 -5.14
N ASP A 160 -8.20 5.62 -6.40
CA ASP A 160 -9.37 4.82 -6.79
C ASP A 160 -9.09 3.95 -8.02
N ALA A 161 -8.28 2.91 -7.83
CA ALA A 161 -7.77 2.08 -8.91
C ALA A 161 -8.89 1.45 -9.74
N LEU A 162 -10.00 1.02 -9.12
CA LEU A 162 -11.07 0.32 -9.84
C LEU A 162 -11.78 1.21 -10.85
N ASN A 163 -12.06 2.46 -10.46
CA ASN A 163 -12.95 3.32 -11.24
C ASN A 163 -12.20 4.33 -12.11
N THR A 164 -10.95 4.68 -11.81
CA THR A 164 -10.19 5.70 -12.55
C THR A 164 -9.16 5.12 -13.52
N GLU A 165 -8.71 3.88 -13.32
CA GLU A 165 -7.60 3.30 -14.09
C GLU A 165 -8.08 2.24 -15.09
N PRO A 166 -7.97 2.48 -16.41
CA PRO A 166 -8.46 1.56 -17.43
C PRO A 166 -7.86 0.15 -17.36
N LYS A 167 -6.64 0.02 -16.83
CA LYS A 167 -5.98 -1.28 -16.67
C LYS A 167 -6.69 -2.20 -15.67
N PHE A 168 -7.51 -1.66 -14.76
CA PHE A 168 -8.26 -2.44 -13.78
C PHE A 168 -9.74 -2.62 -14.12
N ALA A 169 -10.19 -2.14 -15.29
CA ALA A 169 -11.59 -2.31 -15.71
C ALA A 169 -12.05 -3.78 -15.76
N TYR A 170 -11.13 -4.72 -16.01
CA TYR A 170 -11.45 -6.16 -16.00
C TYR A 170 -11.85 -6.69 -14.61
N CYS A 171 -11.53 -5.95 -13.54
CA CYS A 171 -11.84 -6.32 -12.17
C CYS A 171 -13.31 -6.17 -11.80
N GLU A 172 -14.11 -5.43 -12.59
CA GLU A 172 -15.55 -5.32 -12.41
C GLU A 172 -16.26 -6.68 -12.58
N THR A 173 -15.73 -7.51 -13.48
CA THR A 173 -16.27 -8.84 -13.78
C THR A 173 -15.42 -9.97 -13.22
N PHE A 174 -14.42 -9.67 -12.39
CA PHE A 174 -13.51 -10.67 -11.84
C PHE A 174 -14.17 -11.46 -10.73
N GLU A 175 -14.33 -12.78 -10.93
CA GLU A 175 -14.98 -13.68 -9.97
C GLU A 175 -13.99 -14.50 -9.12
N GLY A 176 -12.68 -14.42 -9.38
CA GLY A 176 -11.64 -15.14 -8.63
C GLY A 176 -11.79 -16.66 -8.72
N VAL A 177 -11.22 -17.26 -9.77
CA VAL A 177 -11.20 -18.72 -9.89
C VAL A 177 -10.05 -19.27 -9.04
N LEU A 178 -10.35 -20.19 -8.11
CA LEU A 178 -9.36 -20.98 -7.36
C LEU A 178 -8.75 -22.07 -8.26
#